data_AF-A0A9D6DS89-F1
#
_entry.id   AF-A0A9D6DS89-F1
#
_cell.length_a   1.000
_cell.length_b   1.000
_cell.length_c   1.000
_cell.angle_alpha   90.00
_cell.angle_beta   90.00
_cell.angle_gamma   90.00
#
_symmetry.space_group_name_H-M   'P 1'
#
loop_
_entity.id
_entity.type
_entity.pdbx_description
1 polymer ?
#
loop_
_entity_poly.entity_id
_entity_poly.type
_entity_poly.pdbx_seq_one_letter_code
_entity_poly.pdbx_strand_id
1 'polypeptide(L)'
;MVFKKISDLLCEIGATLLKDYQSKAVDLAKIETASLYIRGIKALREHFIAVVTLVFSLLLLAFAVILIPLALVLCMDWTAGAKVSALGVLSVFYIGIPWVVVRRFLSEKTWMRLSKSDELLEKVVGR
;
A
#
# COMPACT_ATOMS: atom_id res chain seq x y z
N MET A 1 -16.13 49.50 -40.62
CA MET A 1 -15.05 48.49 -40.69
C MET A 1 -14.46 48.16 -39.31
N VAL A 2 -14.23 49.15 -38.44
CA VAL A 2 -13.66 48.97 -37.09
C VAL A 2 -14.51 48.09 -36.15
N PHE A 3 -15.84 48.25 -36.17
CA PHE A 3 -16.75 47.52 -35.28
C PHE A 3 -16.71 46.00 -35.47
N LYS A 4 -16.56 45.54 -36.72
CA LYS A 4 -16.48 44.11 -37.06
C LYS A 4 -15.18 43.48 -36.55
N LYS A 5 -14.09 44.23 -36.56
CA LYS A 5 -12.77 43.78 -36.07
C LYS A 5 -12.75 43.63 -34.55
N ILE A 6 -13.48 44.49 -33.84
CA ILE A 6 -13.63 44.41 -32.38
C ILE A 6 -14.49 43.20 -31.99
N SER A 7 -15.58 42.91 -32.72
CA SER A 7 -16.39 41.72 -32.44
C SER A 7 -15.62 40.42 -32.68
N ASP A 8 -14.79 40.36 -33.72
CA ASP A 8 -13.98 39.19 -34.03
C ASP A 8 -12.93 38.93 -32.94
N LEU A 9 -12.24 39.97 -32.45
CA LEU A 9 -11.28 39.87 -31.34
C LEU A 9 -11.95 39.41 -30.04
N LEU A 10 -13.15 39.90 -29.72
CA LEU A 10 -13.87 39.48 -28.53
C LEU A 10 -14.31 38.01 -28.61
N CYS A 11 -14.74 37.54 -29.79
CA CYS A 11 -15.04 36.12 -30.02
C CYS A 11 -13.81 35.24 -29.88
N GLU A 12 -12.66 35.68 -30.41
CA GLU A 12 -11.41 34.92 -30.37
C GLU A 12 -10.86 34.81 -28.93
N ILE A 13 -10.87 35.90 -28.18
CA ILE A 13 -10.49 35.92 -26.75
C ILE A 13 -11.46 35.04 -25.94
N GLY A 14 -12.77 35.17 -26.18
CA GLY A 14 -13.78 34.34 -25.52
C GLY A 14 -13.60 32.85 -25.79
N ALA A 15 -13.34 32.47 -27.05
CA ALA A 15 -13.08 31.08 -27.43
C ALA A 15 -11.79 30.54 -26.82
N THR A 16 -10.74 31.38 -26.72
CA THR A 16 -9.46 31.00 -26.12
C THR A 16 -9.61 30.77 -24.62
N LEU A 17 -10.27 31.69 -23.91
CA LEU A 17 -10.54 31.55 -22.48
C LEU A 17 -11.43 30.34 -22.17
N LEU A 18 -12.43 30.07 -23.00
CA LEU A 18 -13.30 28.91 -22.84
C LEU A 18 -12.51 27.59 -23.00
N LYS A 19 -11.63 27.51 -23.99
CA LYS A 19 -10.75 26.35 -24.20
C LYS A 19 -9.77 26.16 -23.04
N ASP A 20 -9.21 27.25 -22.52
CA ASP A 20 -8.28 27.21 -21.40
C ASP A 20 -8.97 26.82 -20.08
N TYR A 21 -10.24 27.21 -19.92
CA TYR A 21 -11.06 26.77 -18.80
C TYR A 21 -11.43 25.29 -18.91
N GLN A 22 -11.78 24.82 -20.11
CA GLN A 22 -12.04 23.40 -20.37
C GLN A 22 -10.80 22.53 -20.12
N SER A 23 -9.61 22.96 -20.57
CA SER A 23 -8.38 22.21 -20.33
C SER A 23 -8.07 22.10 -18.83
N LYS A 24 -8.19 23.21 -18.08
CA LYS A 24 -7.99 23.22 -16.63
C LYS A 24 -9.00 22.37 -15.89
N ALA A 25 -10.27 22.39 -16.29
CA ALA A 25 -11.29 21.54 -15.69
C ALA A 25 -11.01 20.05 -15.91
N VAL A 26 -10.56 19.68 -17.12
CA VAL A 26 -10.15 18.30 -17.44
C VAL A 26 -8.92 17.89 -16.63
N ASP A 27 -7.93 18.76 -16.48
CA ASP A 27 -6.73 18.45 -15.70
C ASP A 27 -7.03 18.35 -14.20
N LEU A 28 -7.93 19.19 -13.67
CA LEU A 28 -8.42 19.04 -12.30
C LEU A 28 -9.11 17.69 -12.09
N ALA A 29 -9.97 17.29 -13.04
CA ALA A 29 -10.64 15.99 -12.99
C ALA A 29 -9.66 14.81 -13.05
N LYS A 30 -8.58 14.91 -13.85
CA LYS A 30 -7.50 13.89 -13.87
C LYS A 30 -6.78 13.81 -12.53
N ILE A 31 -6.47 14.95 -11.90
CA ILE A 31 -5.82 14.99 -10.59
C ILE A 31 -6.73 14.39 -9.52
N GLU A 32 -8.01 14.74 -9.53
CA GLU A 32 -8.97 14.23 -8.56
C GLU A 32 -9.17 12.72 -8.68
N THR A 33 -9.32 12.21 -9.90
CA THR A 33 -9.42 10.76 -10.16
C THR A 33 -8.14 10.01 -9.76
N ALA A 34 -6.95 10.55 -10.06
CA ALA A 34 -5.68 9.97 -9.62
C ALA A 34 -5.55 9.95 -8.08
N SER A 35 -5.97 11.03 -7.42
CA SER A 35 -6.00 11.12 -5.95
C SER A 35 -6.94 10.08 -5.34
N LEU A 36 -8.13 9.89 -5.92
CA LEU A 36 -9.11 8.91 -5.49
C LEU A 36 -8.58 7.48 -5.65
N TYR A 37 -7.89 7.19 -6.75
CA TYR A 37 -7.24 5.91 -7.01
C TYR A 37 -6.16 5.59 -5.96
N ILE A 38 -5.26 6.54 -5.68
CA ILE A 38 -4.19 6.39 -4.69
C ILE A 38 -4.78 6.18 -3.29
N ARG A 39 -5.82 6.94 -2.92
CA ARG A 39 -6.54 6.75 -1.64
C ARG A 39 -7.14 5.35 -1.54
N GLY A 40 -7.74 4.84 -2.62
CA GLY A 40 -8.28 3.49 -2.69
C GLY A 40 -7.20 2.42 -2.44
N ILE A 41 -6.04 2.56 -3.07
CA ILE A 41 -4.90 1.64 -2.88
C ILE A 41 -4.35 1.71 -1.46
N LYS A 42 -4.30 2.91 -0.87
CA LYS A 42 -3.88 3.07 0.52
C LYS A 42 -4.82 2.35 1.48
N ALA A 43 -6.13 2.50 1.30
CA ALA A 43 -7.13 1.78 2.10
C ALA A 43 -7.01 0.26 1.89
N LEU A 44 -6.82 -0.20 0.65
CA LEU A 44 -6.63 -1.60 0.34
C LEU A 44 -5.36 -2.17 1.01
N ARG A 45 -4.27 -1.41 1.00
CA ARG A 45 -3.02 -1.74 1.71
C ARG A 45 -3.27 -1.91 3.20
N GLU A 46 -3.97 -0.97 3.84
CA GLU A 46 -4.28 -1.03 5.28
C GLU A 46 -5.12 -2.27 5.63
N HIS A 47 -6.16 -2.57 4.83
CA HIS A 47 -6.97 -3.77 5.03
C HIS A 47 -6.19 -5.05 4.77
N PHE A 48 -5.36 -5.09 3.72
CA PHE A 48 -4.53 -6.26 3.43
C PHE A 48 -3.55 -6.54 4.56
N ILE A 49 -2.92 -5.49 5.11
CA ILE A 49 -2.03 -5.61 6.27
C ILE A 49 -2.79 -6.15 7.48
N ALA A 50 -3.99 -5.65 7.75
CA ALA A 50 -4.82 -6.14 8.85
C ALA A 50 -5.16 -7.63 8.67
N VAL A 51 -5.57 -8.06 7.47
CA VAL A 51 -5.86 -9.46 7.16
C VAL A 51 -4.63 -10.34 7.31
N VAL A 52 -3.49 -9.94 6.73
CA VAL A 52 -2.24 -10.70 6.84
C VAL A 52 -1.80 -10.81 8.31
N THR A 53 -1.88 -9.73 9.07
CA THR A 53 -1.52 -9.72 10.50
C THR A 53 -2.46 -10.63 11.31
N LEU A 54 -3.75 -10.65 10.99
CA LEU A 54 -4.75 -11.48 11.65
C LEU A 54 -4.52 -12.97 11.34
N VAL A 55 -4.36 -13.34 10.07
CA VAL A 55 -4.03 -14.71 9.66
C VAL A 55 -2.72 -15.15 10.31
N PHE A 56 -1.72 -14.26 10.32
CA PHE A 56 -0.44 -14.54 10.93
C PHE A 56 -0.55 -14.76 12.44
N SER A 57 -1.32 -13.93 13.15
CA SER A 57 -1.58 -14.09 14.58
C SER A 57 -2.35 -15.40 14.89
N LEU A 58 -3.31 -15.77 14.03
CA LEU A 58 -4.03 -17.05 14.17
C LEU A 58 -3.11 -18.24 13.98
N LEU A 59 -2.19 -18.20 13.02
CA LEU A 59 -1.19 -19.24 12.85
C LEU A 59 -0.28 -19.34 14.07
N LEU A 60 0.24 -18.21 14.55
CA LEU A 60 1.05 -18.15 15.78
C LEU A 60 0.30 -18.76 16.97
N LEU A 61 -0.99 -18.45 17.12
CA LEU A 61 -1.83 -19.00 18.17
C LEU A 61 -1.99 -20.52 18.01
N ALA A 62 -2.36 -20.99 16.81
CA ALA A 62 -2.52 -22.41 16.52
C ALA A 62 -1.23 -23.19 16.78
N PHE A 63 -0.10 -22.62 16.40
CA PHE A 63 1.21 -23.21 16.64
C PHE A 63 1.61 -23.15 18.11
N ALA A 64 1.31 -22.09 18.86
CA ALA A 64 1.52 -22.04 20.31
C ALA A 64 0.70 -23.13 21.02
N VAL A 65 -0.54 -23.37 20.57
CA VAL A 65 -1.39 -24.46 21.06
C VAL A 65 -0.79 -25.84 20.77
N ILE A 66 -0.07 -26.02 19.65
CA ILE A 66 0.67 -27.25 19.33
C ILE A 66 2.00 -27.32 20.08
N LEU A 67 2.62 -26.19 20.38
CA LEU A 67 3.89 -26.11 21.07
C LEU A 67 3.81 -26.46 22.55
N ILE A 68 2.69 -26.17 23.20
CA ILE A 68 2.44 -26.52 24.60
C ILE A 68 2.49 -28.05 24.82
N PRO A 69 1.79 -28.90 24.04
CA PRO A 69 1.93 -30.36 24.15
C PRO A 69 3.30 -30.85 23.71
N LEU A 70 3.95 -30.21 22.72
CA LEU A 70 5.33 -30.57 22.34
C LEU A 70 6.35 -30.23 23.43
N ALA A 71 6.16 -29.13 24.14
CA ALA A 71 6.94 -28.73 25.31
C ALA A 71 6.71 -29.66 26.51
N LEU A 72 5.47 -30.15 26.68
CA LEU A 72 5.14 -31.22 27.63
C LEU A 72 5.86 -32.53 27.30
N VAL A 73 5.97 -32.90 26.02
CA VAL A 73 6.77 -34.07 25.57
C VAL A 73 8.27 -33.83 25.78
N LEU A 74 8.76 -32.62 25.53
CA LEU A 74 10.14 -32.19 25.82
C LEU A 74 10.44 -32.07 27.32
N CYS A 75 9.43 -32.08 28.18
CA CYS A 75 9.59 -32.18 29.64
C CYS A 75 9.96 -33.59 30.11
N MET A 76 9.93 -34.61 29.23
CA MET A 76 10.69 -35.86 29.43
C MET A 76 12.19 -35.53 29.61
N ASP A 77 12.96 -36.42 30.26
CA ASP A 77 14.29 -36.15 30.85
C ASP A 77 15.38 -35.71 29.85
N TRP A 78 15.27 -34.47 29.36
CA TRP A 78 16.25 -33.81 28.52
C TRP A 78 17.08 -32.86 29.39
N THR A 79 18.37 -32.74 29.08
CA THR A 79 19.28 -31.83 29.78
C THR A 79 18.84 -30.37 29.61
N ALA A 80 18.94 -29.56 30.67
CA ALA A 80 18.42 -28.18 30.70
C ALA A 80 18.95 -27.29 29.56
N GLY A 81 20.20 -27.50 29.12
CA GLY A 81 20.80 -26.78 27.99
C GLY A 81 20.14 -27.06 26.63
N ALA A 82 19.67 -28.29 26.41
CA ALA A 82 18.98 -28.67 25.18
C ALA A 82 17.58 -28.05 25.09
N LYS A 83 16.89 -27.88 26.23
CA LYS A 83 15.57 -27.25 26.30
C LYS A 83 15.61 -25.77 25.95
N VAL A 84 16.55 -25.03 26.53
CA VAL A 84 16.70 -23.58 26.32
C VAL A 84 17.11 -23.27 24.88
N SER A 85 18.02 -24.06 24.30
CA SER A 85 18.44 -23.89 22.91
C SER A 85 17.29 -24.18 21.92
N ALA A 86 16.53 -25.25 22.13
CA ALA A 86 15.37 -25.57 21.30
C ALA A 86 14.30 -24.47 21.35
N LEU A 87 13.95 -23.99 22.56
CA LEU A 87 13.00 -22.88 22.74
C LEU A 87 13.48 -21.57 22.10
N GLY A 88 14.77 -21.24 22.24
CA GLY A 88 15.36 -20.04 21.65
C GLY A 88 15.30 -20.06 20.12
N VAL A 89 15.72 -21.17 19.51
CA VAL A 89 15.67 -21.36 18.06
C VAL A 89 14.23 -21.27 17.55
N LEU A 90 13.30 -21.94 18.22
CA LEU A 90 11.90 -21.91 17.80
C LEU A 90 11.31 -20.50 17.87
N SER A 91 11.59 -19.77 18.95
CA SER A 91 11.12 -18.39 19.14
C SER A 91 11.64 -17.45 18.05
N VAL A 92 12.91 -17.59 17.65
CA VAL A 92 13.51 -16.79 16.58
C VAL A 92 12.86 -17.08 15.23
N PHE A 93 12.59 -18.34 14.91
CA PHE A 93 11.90 -18.69 13.67
C PHE A 93 10.44 -18.23 13.67
N TYR A 94 9.74 -18.36 14.80
CA TYR A 94 8.35 -17.96 14.95
C TYR A 94 8.09 -16.46 14.93
N ILE A 95 9.05 -15.65 15.36
CA ILE A 95 8.88 -14.19 15.47
C ILE A 95 9.69 -13.47 14.38
N GLY A 96 10.88 -13.96 14.06
CA GLY A 96 11.81 -13.32 13.12
C GLY A 96 11.37 -13.42 11.66
N ILE A 97 11.02 -14.62 11.17
CA ILE A 97 10.56 -14.79 9.77
C ILE A 97 9.34 -13.91 9.46
N PRO A 98 8.28 -13.93 10.28
CA PRO A 98 7.09 -13.15 10.01
C PRO A 98 7.33 -11.66 10.08
N TRP A 99 8.15 -11.21 11.03
CA TRP A 99 8.52 -9.80 11.13
C TRP A 99 9.16 -9.29 9.84
N VAL A 100 10.04 -10.10 9.23
CA VAL A 100 10.68 -9.78 7.95
C VAL A 100 9.68 -9.79 6.79
N VAL A 101 8.77 -10.77 6.75
CA VAL A 101 7.72 -10.88 5.71
C VAL A 101 6.79 -9.67 5.78
N VAL A 102 6.30 -9.33 6.97
CA VAL A 102 5.46 -8.17 7.25
C VAL A 102 6.17 -6.90 6.79
N ARG A 103 7.44 -6.68 7.19
CA ARG A 103 8.21 -5.51 6.75
C ARG A 103 8.35 -5.38 5.23
N ARG A 104 8.57 -6.48 4.51
CA ARG A 104 8.70 -6.45 3.05
C ARG A 104 7.37 -6.15 2.35
N PHE A 105 6.27 -6.77 2.80
CA PHE A 105 4.96 -6.56 2.22
C PHE A 105 4.33 -5.22 2.58
N LEU A 106 4.75 -4.59 3.68
CA LEU A 106 4.28 -3.26 4.09
C LEU A 106 4.91 -2.10 3.35
N SER A 107 5.93 -2.29 2.52
CA SER A 107 6.62 -1.17 1.88
C SER A 107 5.71 -0.44 0.88
N GLU A 108 5.51 0.85 1.11
CA GLU A 108 4.67 1.72 0.28
C GLU A 108 5.12 1.73 -1.18
N LYS A 109 6.45 1.74 -1.41
CA LYS A 109 7.03 1.66 -2.75
C LYS A 109 6.64 0.39 -3.49
N THR A 110 6.52 -0.74 -2.79
CA THR A 110 6.10 -2.00 -3.42
C THR A 110 4.64 -1.90 -3.85
N TRP A 111 3.77 -1.33 -3.02
CA TRP A 111 2.35 -1.16 -3.35
C TRP A 111 2.12 -0.15 -4.47
N MET A 112 2.84 0.97 -4.47
CA MET A 112 2.73 1.96 -5.54
C MET A 112 3.25 1.41 -6.88
N ARG A 113 4.34 0.63 -6.85
CA ARG A 113 4.88 -0.06 -8.03
C ARG A 113 3.95 -1.16 -8.56
N LEU A 114 3.36 -1.95 -7.66
CA LEU A 114 2.49 -3.08 -8.02
C LEU A 114 1.14 -2.58 -8.58
N SER A 115 0.66 -1.44 -8.10
CA SER A 115 -0.54 -0.77 -8.61
C SER A 115 -0.29 0.18 -9.77
N LYS A 116 0.97 0.38 -10.19
CA LYS A 116 1.38 1.40 -11.18
C LYS A 116 0.91 2.83 -10.86
N SER A 117 0.67 3.11 -9.58
CA SER A 117 0.33 4.47 -9.12
C SER A 117 1.47 5.44 -9.40
N ASP A 118 2.70 4.93 -9.45
CA ASP A 118 3.91 5.68 -9.85
C ASP A 118 3.75 6.24 -11.27
N GLU A 119 3.37 5.40 -12.24
CA GLU A 119 3.18 5.79 -13.65
C GLU A 119 1.99 6.76 -13.82
N LEU A 120 0.95 6.62 -13.01
CA LEU A 120 -0.20 7.53 -13.01
C LEU A 120 0.17 8.91 -12.45
N LEU A 121 0.93 8.96 -11.36
CA LEU A 121 1.43 10.22 -10.80
C LEU A 121 2.38 10.92 -11.76
N GLU A 122 3.27 10.19 -12.43
CA GLU A 122 4.19 10.73 -13.43
C GLU A 122 3.44 11.36 -14.61
N LYS A 123 2.40 10.67 -15.13
CA LYS A 123 1.55 11.18 -16.22
C LYS A 123 0.69 12.39 -15.85
N VAL A 124 0.29 12.52 -14.59
CA VAL A 124 -0.62 13.58 -14.13
C VAL A 124 0.15 14.81 -13.61
N VAL A 125 1.32 14.60 -12.97
CA VAL A 125 2.13 15.68 -12.38
C VAL A 125 3.21 16.19 -13.33
N GLY A 126 3.55 15.44 -14.39
CA GLY A 126 4.49 15.90 -15.42
C GLY A 126 5.90 16.10 -14.91
N ARG A 127 6.47 15.10 -14.22
CA ARG A 127 7.92 15.00 -14.02
C ARG A 127 8.53 14.05 -15.04
#